data_AF-A0A353N462-F1
#
_entry.id   AF-A0A353N462-F1
#
_cell.length_a   1.000
_cell.length_b   1.000
_cell.length_c   1.000
_cell.angle_alpha   90.00
_cell.angle_beta   90.00
_cell.angle_gamma   90.00
#
_symmetry.space_group_name_H-M   'P 1'
#
loop_
_entity.id
_entity.type
_entity.pdbx_description
1 polymer ?
#
loop_
_entity_poly.entity_id
_entity_poly.type
_entity_poly.pdbx_seq_one_letter_code
_entity_poly.pdbx_strand_id
1 'polypeptide(L)'
;LNEGFKLEEINTAFELILREPERIENTDQKPDLTRPCWIFINIFENKITPDLRAELLRLYYASYLSVEEMADLVHACLYLKKEEVDLSDLPFLVSGVIKDPLRKWILLLPVHGEKGESLLFKH
;
A
#
# COMPACT_ATOMS: atom_id res chain seq x y z
N LEU A 1 -10.31 43.25 16.23
CA LEU A 1 -9.18 42.30 16.10
C LEU A 1 -9.13 41.84 14.65
N ASN A 2 -8.44 42.60 13.81
CA ASN A 2 -8.09 42.21 12.44
C ASN A 2 -6.58 42.41 12.34
N GLU A 3 -5.83 41.52 12.98
CA GLU A 3 -4.40 41.42 12.72
C GLU A 3 -4.28 40.50 11.50
N GLY A 4 -4.19 41.11 10.32
CA GLY A 4 -3.82 40.39 9.11
C GLY A 4 -2.40 39.85 9.21
N PHE A 5 -2.06 38.91 8.34
CA PHE A 5 -0.71 38.35 8.28
C PHE A 5 0.32 39.45 8.02
N LYS A 6 1.45 39.35 8.71
CA LYS A 6 2.58 40.23 8.47
C LYS A 6 3.21 39.88 7.12
N LEU A 7 3.78 40.87 6.45
CA LEU A 7 4.34 40.71 5.10
C LEU A 7 5.45 39.64 5.09
N GLU A 8 6.18 39.51 6.19
CA GLU A 8 7.23 38.52 6.39
C GLU A 8 6.68 37.09 6.42
N GLU A 9 5.49 36.90 6.99
CA GLU A 9 4.81 35.60 7.04
C GLU A 9 4.31 35.20 5.65
N ILE A 10 3.77 36.17 4.90
CA ILE A 10 3.33 35.99 3.52
C ILE A 10 4.51 35.61 2.62
N ASN A 11 5.61 36.36 2.70
CA ASN A 11 6.80 36.08 1.92
C ASN A 11 7.40 34.70 2.24
N THR A 12 7.47 34.33 3.53
CA THR A 12 7.95 33.01 3.94
C THR A 12 7.07 31.88 3.39
N ALA A 13 5.75 32.05 3.39
CA ALA A 13 4.84 31.06 2.84
C ALA A 13 5.02 30.88 1.33
N PHE A 14 5.19 31.97 0.58
CA PHE A 14 5.48 31.89 -0.86
C PHE A 14 6.83 31.24 -1.15
N GLU A 15 7.87 31.55 -0.37
CA GLU A 15 9.17 30.87 -0.51
C GLU A 15 9.06 29.37 -0.28
N LEU A 16 8.26 28.91 0.70
CA LEU A 16 8.03 27.49 0.93
C LEU A 16 7.21 26.82 -0.17
N ILE A 17 6.24 27.52 -0.77
CA ILE A 17 5.40 27.00 -1.86
C ILE A 17 6.16 26.95 -3.18
N LEU A 18 7.03 27.95 -3.42
CA LEU A 18 7.80 28.10 -4.66
C LEU A 18 9.12 27.32 -4.63
N ARG A 19 9.59 26.93 -3.44
CA ARG A 19 10.69 25.99 -3.30
C ARG A 19 10.25 24.67 -3.92
N GLU A 20 10.91 24.27 -4.99
CA GLU A 20 10.74 22.92 -5.54
C GLU A 20 10.90 21.93 -4.38
N PRO A 21 9.97 20.96 -4.21
CA PRO A 21 10.10 19.98 -3.17
C PRO A 21 11.48 19.36 -3.33
N GLU A 22 12.32 19.45 -2.29
CA GLU A 22 13.60 18.76 -2.28
C GLU A 22 13.27 17.31 -2.60
N ARG A 23 13.66 16.88 -3.81
CA ARG A 23 13.65 15.47 -4.14
C ARG A 23 14.45 14.83 -3.03
N ILE A 24 13.80 13.99 -2.23
CA ILE A 24 14.52 13.04 -1.40
C ILE A 24 15.36 12.27 -2.40
N GLU A 25 16.64 12.65 -2.53
CA GLU A 25 17.58 11.87 -3.31
C GLU A 25 17.40 10.45 -2.82
N ASN A 26 17.21 9.52 -3.76
CA ASN A 26 17.18 8.11 -3.46
C ASN A 26 18.51 7.81 -2.76
N THR A 27 18.53 7.90 -1.43
CA THR A 27 19.64 7.44 -0.66
C THR A 27 19.80 6.00 -1.09
N ASP A 28 21.03 5.60 -1.45
CA ASP A 28 21.45 4.22 -1.69
C ASP A 28 21.33 3.36 -0.40
N GLN A 29 20.31 3.63 0.43
CA GLN A 29 19.81 2.74 1.44
C GLN A 29 19.34 1.50 0.71
N LYS A 30 20.17 0.46 0.80
CA LYS A 30 19.80 -0.90 0.44
C LYS A 30 18.39 -1.15 0.98
N PRO A 31 17.42 -1.49 0.11
CA PRO A 31 16.03 -1.62 0.54
C PRO A 31 15.97 -2.59 1.71
N ASP A 32 15.30 -2.18 2.78
CA ASP A 32 15.03 -3.05 3.91
C ASP A 32 14.13 -4.20 3.44
N LEU A 33 14.75 -5.31 3.05
CA LEU A 33 14.07 -6.50 2.54
C LEU A 33 13.22 -7.19 3.60
N THR A 34 13.29 -6.77 4.87
CA THR A 34 12.43 -7.30 5.93
C THR A 34 11.00 -6.78 5.84
N ARG A 35 10.79 -5.67 5.12
CA ARG A 35 9.48 -5.06 4.89
C ARG A 35 9.05 -5.25 3.44
N PRO A 36 7.75 -5.40 3.16
CA PRO A 36 7.23 -5.60 1.82
C PRO A 36 7.21 -4.33 0.97
N CYS A 37 8.24 -3.47 1.06
CA CYS A 37 8.36 -2.28 0.22
C CYS A 37 8.55 -2.62 -1.27
N TRP A 38 9.02 -3.82 -1.55
CA TRP A 38 9.20 -4.34 -2.91
C TRP A 38 7.89 -4.52 -3.67
N ILE A 39 6.71 -4.51 -3.02
CA ILE A 39 5.40 -4.51 -3.71
C ILE A 39 5.17 -3.24 -4.55
N PHE A 40 5.95 -2.18 -4.31
CA PHE A 40 5.91 -0.93 -5.06
C PHE A 40 6.95 -0.84 -6.18
N ILE A 41 7.70 -1.90 -6.46
CA ILE A 41 8.58 -1.92 -7.65
C ILE A 41 7.68 -1.90 -8.90
N ASN A 42 8.07 -1.14 -9.93
CA ASN A 42 7.29 -0.91 -11.16
C ASN A 42 6.62 -2.16 -11.75
N ILE A 43 7.28 -3.32 -11.70
CA ILE A 43 6.71 -4.57 -12.21
C ILE A 43 5.43 -5.00 -11.47
N PHE A 44 5.40 -4.84 -10.16
CA PHE A 44 4.25 -5.19 -9.33
C PHE A 44 3.22 -4.07 -9.32
N GLU A 45 3.66 -2.82 -9.29
CA GLU A 45 2.77 -1.65 -9.35
C GLU A 45 1.92 -1.65 -10.61
N ASN A 46 2.50 -1.99 -11.77
CA ASN A 46 1.75 -2.06 -13.03
C ASN A 46 0.87 -3.32 -13.15
N LYS A 47 1.15 -4.35 -12.35
CA LYS A 47 0.45 -5.65 -12.41
C LYS A 47 -0.66 -5.77 -11.37
N ILE A 48 -0.56 -5.09 -10.25
CA ILE A 48 -1.40 -5.28 -9.06
C ILE A 48 -2.12 -3.97 -8.76
N THR A 49 -3.46 -4.01 -8.76
CA THR A 49 -4.29 -2.86 -8.40
C THR A 49 -3.90 -2.28 -7.03
N PRO A 50 -4.10 -0.97 -6.81
CA PRO A 50 -3.91 -0.36 -5.49
C PRO A 50 -4.71 -1.06 -4.39
N ASP A 51 -5.94 -1.48 -4.67
CA ASP A 51 -6.82 -2.15 -3.70
C ASP A 51 -6.24 -3.50 -3.24
N LEU A 52 -5.75 -4.32 -4.18
CA LEU A 52 -5.11 -5.58 -3.84
C LEU A 52 -3.79 -5.36 -3.10
N ARG A 53 -2.97 -4.39 -3.50
CA ARG A 53 -1.75 -4.04 -2.76
C ARG A 53 -2.05 -3.63 -1.31
N ALA A 54 -3.07 -2.79 -1.13
CA ALA A 54 -3.51 -2.34 0.19
C ALA A 54 -3.97 -3.52 1.06
N GLU A 55 -4.74 -4.45 0.50
CA GLU A 55 -5.21 -5.63 1.24
C GLU A 55 -4.08 -6.58 1.62
N LEU A 56 -3.14 -6.85 0.71
CA LEU A 56 -1.96 -7.68 1.00
C LEU A 56 -1.10 -7.05 2.10
N LEU A 57 -0.88 -5.73 2.06
CA LEU A 57 -0.19 -5.00 3.12
C LEU A 57 -0.95 -5.05 4.45
N ARG A 58 -2.28 -4.88 4.42
CA ARG A 58 -3.13 -4.99 5.61
C ARG A 58 -2.99 -6.35 6.27
N LEU A 59 -3.04 -7.43 5.48
CA LEU A 59 -2.89 -8.80 5.96
C LEU A 59 -1.51 -9.06 6.56
N TYR A 60 -0.45 -8.54 5.93
CA TYR A 60 0.92 -8.62 6.44
C TYR A 60 1.07 -7.85 7.77
N TYR A 61 0.65 -6.59 7.84
CA TYR A 61 0.79 -5.78 9.07
C TYR A 61 -0.10 -6.28 10.21
N ALA A 62 -1.22 -6.93 9.91
CA ALA A 62 -2.04 -7.62 10.89
C ALA A 62 -1.48 -9.00 11.30
N SER A 63 -0.27 -9.36 10.85
CA SER A 63 0.42 -10.63 11.16
C SER A 63 -0.31 -11.89 10.67
N TYR A 64 -1.20 -11.78 9.68
CA TYR A 64 -1.84 -12.94 9.05
C TYR A 64 -0.96 -13.60 7.98
N LEU A 65 -0.03 -12.85 7.41
CA LEU A 65 0.97 -13.31 6.44
C LEU A 65 2.38 -13.17 6.99
N SER A 66 3.23 -14.17 6.78
CA SER A 66 4.67 -14.00 6.92
C SER A 66 5.26 -13.20 5.76
N VAL A 67 6.52 -12.78 5.87
CA VAL A 67 7.21 -12.09 4.75
C VAL A 67 7.31 -13.02 3.53
N GLU A 68 7.54 -14.30 3.74
CA GLU A 68 7.64 -15.31 2.68
C GLU A 68 6.29 -15.51 1.98
N GLU A 69 5.20 -15.63 2.73
CA GLU A 69 3.86 -15.78 2.14
C GLU A 69 3.42 -14.53 1.40
N MET A 70 3.77 -13.35 1.93
CA MET A 70 3.56 -12.08 1.25
C MET A 70 4.33 -12.04 -0.08
N ALA A 71 5.59 -12.46 -0.08
CA ALA A 71 6.42 -12.54 -1.30
C ALA A 71 5.84 -13.53 -2.31
N ASP A 72 5.43 -14.71 -1.86
CA ASP A 72 4.84 -15.73 -2.72
C ASP A 72 3.51 -15.27 -3.35
N LEU A 73 2.65 -14.57 -2.60
CA LEU A 73 1.39 -14.01 -3.11
C LEU A 73 1.63 -12.95 -4.18
N VAL A 74 2.56 -12.02 -3.94
CA VAL A 74 2.89 -10.97 -4.89
C VAL A 74 3.58 -11.55 -6.13
N HIS A 75 4.45 -12.54 -5.98
CA HIS A 75 5.04 -13.25 -7.12
C HIS A 75 3.99 -14.04 -7.90
N ALA A 76 3.03 -14.70 -7.22
CA ALA A 76 1.93 -15.40 -7.87
C ALA A 76 1.09 -14.48 -8.78
N CYS A 77 1.00 -13.18 -8.45
CA CYS A 77 0.34 -12.19 -9.31
C CYS A 77 0.99 -12.10 -10.70
N LEU A 78 2.31 -12.25 -10.82
CA LEU A 78 3.02 -12.18 -12.10
C LEU A 78 2.66 -13.35 -13.04
N TYR A 79 2.26 -14.50 -12.48
CA TYR A 79 1.95 -15.71 -13.26
C TYR A 79 0.50 -15.78 -13.74
N LEU A 80 -0.38 -14.91 -13.22
CA LEU A 80 -1.74 -14.78 -13.73
C LEU A 80 -1.74 -14.19 -15.14
N LYS A 81 -2.42 -14.87 -16.07
CA LYS A 81 -2.63 -14.43 -17.47
C LYS A 81 -3.70 -13.33 -17.57
N LYS A 82 -3.58 -12.31 -16.74
CA LYS A 82 -4.44 -11.14 -16.66
C LYS A 82 -3.55 -9.90 -16.72
N GLU A 83 -3.97 -8.82 -17.38
CA GLU A 83 -3.14 -7.61 -17.48
C GLU A 83 -2.93 -6.97 -16.11
N GLU A 84 -4.00 -6.83 -15.35
CA GLU A 84 -4.02 -6.27 -14.00
C GLU A 84 -4.73 -7.23 -13.02
N VAL A 85 -4.14 -7.47 -11.85
CA VAL A 85 -4.65 -8.39 -10.82
C VAL A 85 -5.32 -7.58 -9.72
N ASP A 86 -6.54 -7.98 -9.34
CA ASP A 86 -7.40 -7.22 -8.42
C ASP A 86 -7.88 -8.06 -7.23
N LEU A 87 -8.63 -7.43 -6.32
CA LEU A 87 -9.12 -8.09 -5.10
C LEU A 87 -9.94 -9.35 -5.36
N SER A 88 -10.63 -9.45 -6.50
CA SER A 88 -11.41 -10.64 -6.84
C SER A 88 -10.55 -11.87 -7.10
N ASP A 89 -9.26 -11.67 -7.41
CA ASP A 89 -8.27 -12.73 -7.64
C ASP A 89 -7.66 -13.25 -6.32
N LEU A 90 -7.84 -12.53 -5.20
CA LEU A 90 -7.25 -12.88 -3.90
C LEU A 90 -7.63 -14.30 -3.41
N PRO A 91 -8.88 -14.78 -3.53
CA PRO A 91 -9.22 -16.16 -3.16
C PRO A 91 -8.43 -17.22 -3.93
N PHE A 92 -8.18 -16.98 -5.22
CA PHE A 92 -7.40 -17.89 -6.05
C PHE A 92 -5.92 -17.86 -5.65
N LEU A 93 -5.35 -16.67 -5.46
CA LEU A 93 -3.98 -16.47 -5.00
C LEU A 93 -3.72 -17.14 -3.63
N VAL A 94 -4.58 -16.87 -2.65
CA VAL A 94 -4.52 -17.47 -1.31
C VAL A 94 -4.64 -18.99 -1.39
N SER A 95 -5.52 -19.50 -2.25
CA SER A 95 -5.67 -20.95 -2.43
C SER A 95 -4.42 -21.63 -2.99
N GLY A 96 -3.67 -20.93 -3.84
CA GLY A 96 -2.44 -21.43 -4.46
C GLY A 96 -1.20 -21.33 -3.57
N VAL A 97 -1.11 -20.30 -2.73
CA VAL A 97 0.07 -20.05 -1.88
C VAL A 97 -0.08 -20.65 -0.49
N ILE A 98 -1.19 -20.36 0.18
CA ILE A 98 -1.43 -20.79 1.55
C ILE A 98 -1.86 -22.26 1.51
N LYS A 99 -1.27 -23.11 2.36
CA LYS A 99 -1.60 -24.55 2.36
C LYS A 99 -2.65 -24.91 3.40
N ASP A 100 -2.58 -24.27 4.56
CA ASP A 100 -3.47 -24.52 5.69
C ASP A 100 -4.92 -24.07 5.38
N PRO A 101 -5.91 -24.97 5.41
CA PRO A 101 -7.31 -24.63 5.11
C PRO A 101 -7.94 -23.62 6.07
N LEU A 102 -7.61 -23.67 7.36
CA LEU A 102 -8.13 -22.72 8.35
C LEU A 102 -7.56 -21.33 8.10
N ARG A 103 -6.27 -21.24 7.77
CA ARG A 103 -5.64 -19.96 7.41
C ARG A 103 -6.23 -19.38 6.14
N LYS A 104 -6.50 -20.19 5.11
CA LYS A 104 -7.23 -19.73 3.92
C LYS A 104 -8.56 -19.09 4.29
N TRP A 105 -9.31 -19.75 5.16
CA TRP A 105 -10.60 -19.25 5.60
C TRP A 105 -10.46 -17.91 6.33
N ILE A 106 -9.55 -17.82 7.31
CA ILE A 106 -9.29 -16.57 8.06
C ILE A 106 -8.89 -15.42 7.14
N LEU A 107 -8.01 -15.67 6.17
CA LEU A 107 -7.54 -14.65 5.22
C LEU A 107 -8.62 -14.15 4.27
N LEU A 108 -9.62 -14.99 3.97
CA LEU A 108 -10.70 -14.68 3.04
C LEU A 108 -12.00 -14.28 3.75
N LEU A 109 -11.98 -14.18 5.08
CA LEU A 109 -13.12 -13.65 5.81
C LEU A 109 -13.33 -12.20 5.37
N PRO A 110 -14.54 -11.81 4.95
CA PRO A 110 -14.86 -10.41 4.76
C PRO A 110 -14.66 -9.74 6.12
N VAL A 111 -13.68 -8.84 6.19
CA VAL A 111 -13.59 -7.89 7.31
C VAL A 111 -14.91 -7.16 7.28
N HIS A 112 -15.79 -7.46 8.24
CA HIS A 112 -17.05 -6.73 8.40
C HIS A 112 -16.69 -5.30 8.84
N GLY A 113 -16.28 -4.48 7.87
CA GLY A 113 -16.39 -3.04 7.96
C GLY A 113 -17.82 -2.72 7.59
N GLU A 114 -18.60 -2.31 8.60
CA GLU A 114 -19.85 -1.60 8.37
C GLU A 114 -19.63 -0.56 7.25
N LYS A 115 -20.65 -0.40 6.39
CA LYS A 115 -20.76 0.80 5.55
C LYS A 115 -20.60 2.01 6.47
N GLY A 116 -19.47 2.71 6.39
CA GLY A 116 -19.19 3.82 7.28
C GLY A 116 -17.94 4.56 6.88
N GLU A 117 -18.09 5.44 5.90
CA GLU A 117 -17.39 6.72 5.77
C GLU A 117 -15.85 6.71 5.88
N SER A 118 -15.20 7.02 4.75
CA SER A 118 -13.84 7.53 4.72
C SER A 118 -13.73 8.77 5.63
N LEU A 119 -13.16 8.58 6.82
CA LEU A 119 -12.79 9.64 7.77
C LEU A 119 -11.34 10.08 7.62
N LEU A 120 -10.71 9.88 6.45
CA LEU A 120 -9.31 10.27 6.24
C LEU A 120 -9.08 11.53 5.38
N PHE A 121 -10.11 12.30 5.07
CA PHE A 121 -9.94 13.65 4.51
C PHE A 121 -10.99 14.63 5.01
N LYS A 122 -11.00 14.94 6.31
CA LYS A 122 -11.47 16.22 6.83
C LYS A 122 -10.70 16.55 8.10
N HIS A 123 -9.67 17.38 7.99
CA HIS A 123 -9.38 18.52 8.86
C HIS A 123 -8.31 19.40 8.22
#